data_AF-A0A2E0TPF8-F1
#
_entry.id   AF-A0A2E0TPF8-F1
#
_cell.length_a   1.000
_cell.length_b   1.000
_cell.length_c   1.000
_cell.angle_alpha   90.00
_cell.angle_beta   90.00
_cell.angle_gamma   90.00
#
_symmetry.space_group_name_H-M   'P 1'
#
loop_
_entity.id
_entity.type
_entity.pdbx_description
1 polymer ?
#
loop_
_entity_poly.entity_id
_entity_poly.type
_entity_poly.pdbx_seq_one_letter_code
_entity_poly.pdbx_strand_id
1 'polypeptide(L)'
;MDDATGPPWWKRYWLVGALIAPLLIMGAWELLTGGGKGVPVVGAGALSVLRAEDAPEGARYQLRLRAHEEVAGTRARIEEAVTEWPDVLVFGFDGSALGSEADEEAMRAAYGALAAQVENAAGVPVIVGPTATTGAPERPAVERVAAWLRDGLCVQGRYRVCVDLAPHGADPRALREAVAAGVRDGFARHDALQASTQVGR
;
A
#
# COMPACT_ATOMS: atom_id res chain seq x y z
N MET A 1 -53.15 36.05 -29.81
CA MET A 1 -52.48 34.77 -30.11
C MET A 1 -51.01 35.05 -29.97
N ASP A 2 -50.48 34.90 -28.77
CA ASP A 2 -49.05 35.09 -28.50
C ASP A 2 -48.52 33.75 -27.97
N ASP A 3 -47.87 33.01 -28.86
CA ASP A 3 -47.15 31.78 -28.55
C ASP A 3 -45.81 32.14 -27.90
N ALA A 4 -45.74 32.05 -26.57
CA ALA A 4 -44.50 32.09 -25.81
C ALA A 4 -44.21 30.70 -25.22
N THR A 5 -43.94 29.72 -26.07
CA THR A 5 -43.52 28.37 -25.65
C THR A 5 -42.00 28.29 -25.45
N GLY A 6 -41.47 29.14 -24.56
CA GLY A 6 -40.15 28.89 -23.98
C GLY A 6 -40.22 27.69 -23.01
N PRO A 7 -39.23 26.78 -22.99
CA PRO A 7 -39.28 25.64 -22.09
C PRO A 7 -39.36 26.12 -20.64
N PRO A 8 -40.26 25.54 -19.83
CA PRO A 8 -40.54 26.04 -18.50
C PRO A 8 -39.28 26.06 -17.64
N TRP A 9 -39.05 27.17 -16.94
CA TRP A 9 -37.91 27.39 -16.05
C TRP A 9 -37.71 26.23 -15.04
N TRP A 10 -38.78 25.57 -14.59
CA TRP A 10 -38.72 24.40 -13.70
C TRP A 10 -38.02 23.18 -14.31
N LYS A 11 -38.04 22.99 -15.64
CA LYS A 11 -37.26 21.93 -16.31
C LYS A 11 -35.75 22.19 -16.22
N ARG A 12 -35.32 23.46 -16.22
CA ARG A 12 -33.90 23.83 -16.06
C ARG A 12 -33.41 23.53 -14.64
N TYR A 13 -34.22 23.80 -13.62
CA TYR A 13 -33.87 23.48 -12.22
C TYR A 13 -33.74 21.98 -11.97
N TRP A 14 -34.59 21.15 -12.59
CA TRP A 14 -34.48 19.70 -12.47
C TRP A 14 -33.22 19.14 -13.14
N LEU A 15 -32.85 19.66 -14.32
CA LEU A 15 -31.61 19.27 -15.01
C LEU A 15 -30.37 19.69 -14.22
N VAL A 16 -30.34 20.92 -13.69
CA VAL A 16 -29.24 21.41 -12.85
C VAL A 16 -29.14 20.62 -11.54
N GLY A 17 -30.28 20.33 -10.89
CA GLY A 17 -30.33 19.49 -9.70
C GLY A 17 -29.85 18.06 -9.96
N ALA A 18 -30.22 17.45 -11.08
CA ALA A 18 -29.77 16.12 -11.46
C ALA A 18 -28.27 16.05 -11.79
N LEU A 19 -27.67 17.15 -12.25
CA LEU A 19 -26.22 17.25 -12.51
C LEU A 19 -25.42 17.53 -11.23
N ILE A 20 -25.96 18.30 -10.29
CA ILE A 20 -25.27 18.70 -9.06
C ILE A 20 -25.44 17.66 -7.93
N ALA A 21 -26.58 16.97 -7.85
CA ALA A 21 -26.84 16.00 -6.79
C ALA A 21 -25.80 14.87 -6.72
N PRO A 22 -25.30 14.27 -7.83
CA PRO A 22 -24.24 13.27 -7.77
C PRO A 22 -22.93 13.82 -7.20
N LEU A 23 -22.57 15.06 -7.56
CA LEU A 23 -21.37 15.73 -7.03
C LEU A 23 -21.51 16.03 -5.52
N LEU A 24 -22.70 16.45 -5.08
CA LEU A 24 -22.98 16.65 -3.66
C LEU A 24 -22.97 15.35 -2.86
N ILE A 25 -23.50 14.25 -3.44
CA ILE A 25 -23.48 12.93 -2.81
C ILE A 25 -22.04 12.41 -2.71
N MET A 26 -21.23 12.54 -3.77
CA MET A 26 -19.82 12.16 -3.73
C MET A 26 -19.02 13.01 -2.75
N GLY A 27 -19.21 14.33 -2.74
CA GLY A 27 -18.56 15.22 -1.78
C GLY A 27 -18.97 14.95 -0.32
N ALA A 28 -20.25 14.66 -0.07
CA ALA A 28 -20.73 14.26 1.26
C ALA A 28 -20.18 12.90 1.69
N TRP A 29 -20.01 11.96 0.75
CA TRP A 29 -19.41 10.65 1.01
C TRP A 29 -17.91 10.76 1.32
N GLU A 30 -17.16 11.59 0.60
CA GLU A 30 -15.75 11.90 0.90
C GLU A 30 -15.60 12.59 2.27
N LEU A 31 -16.53 13.48 2.63
CA LEU A 31 -16.56 14.10 3.95
C LEU A 31 -16.83 13.08 5.07
N LEU A 32 -17.70 12.09 4.83
CA LEU A 32 -18.06 11.06 5.80
C LEU A 32 -16.99 9.95 5.95
N THR A 33 -16.37 9.56 4.83
CA THR A 33 -15.41 8.44 4.82
C THR A 33 -13.96 8.89 5.01
N GLY A 34 -13.72 10.21 5.01
CA GLY A 34 -12.39 10.80 4.91
C GLY A 34 -11.85 10.53 3.50
N GLY A 35 -11.80 11.55 2.65
CA GLY A 35 -11.45 11.48 1.21
C GLY A 35 -10.04 10.96 0.86
N GLY A 36 -9.37 10.22 1.75
CA GLY A 36 -8.09 9.58 1.48
C GLY A 36 -8.22 8.27 0.70
N LYS A 37 -7.24 8.02 -0.17
CA LYS A 37 -7.08 6.76 -0.92
C LYS A 37 -6.84 5.61 0.06
N GLY A 38 -7.53 4.49 -0.15
CA GLY A 38 -7.34 3.29 0.67
C GLY A 38 -6.02 2.61 0.34
N VAL A 39 -5.20 2.34 1.36
CA VAL A 39 -3.91 1.65 1.22
C VAL A 39 -3.96 0.37 2.06
N PRO A 40 -4.04 -0.82 1.43
CA PRO A 40 -3.92 -2.06 2.17
C PRO A 40 -2.50 -2.18 2.74
N VAL A 41 -2.43 -2.47 4.04
CA VAL A 41 -1.18 -2.75 4.75
C VAL A 41 -1.29 -4.17 5.30
N VAL A 42 -0.55 -5.08 4.69
CA VAL A 42 -0.67 -6.52 4.96
C VAL A 42 0.67 -7.08 5.34
N GLY A 43 0.78 -7.70 6.51
CA GLY A 43 2.07 -8.22 6.92
C GLY A 43 2.10 -8.74 8.34
N ALA A 44 3.32 -8.99 8.80
CA ALA A 44 3.57 -9.44 10.15
C ALA A 44 4.75 -8.71 10.82
N GLY A 45 5.05 -9.06 12.07
CA GLY A 45 6.19 -8.53 12.82
C GLY A 45 6.05 -7.04 13.10
N ALA A 46 7.07 -6.26 12.71
CA ALA A 46 7.11 -4.81 12.92
C ALA A 46 5.85 -4.09 12.46
N LEU A 47 5.27 -4.49 11.31
CA LEU A 47 4.08 -3.82 10.79
C LEU A 47 2.90 -3.84 11.77
N SER A 48 2.83 -4.82 12.69
CA SER A 48 1.75 -4.95 13.68
C SER A 48 1.60 -3.77 14.64
N VAL A 49 2.59 -2.87 14.74
CA VAL A 49 2.50 -1.67 15.57
C VAL A 49 1.84 -0.49 14.87
N LEU A 50 1.58 -0.58 13.56
CA LEU A 50 0.89 0.44 12.79
C LEU A 50 -0.57 0.54 13.22
N ARG A 51 -1.07 1.78 13.18
CA ARG A 51 -2.46 2.13 13.45
C ARG A 51 -3.03 2.94 12.29
N ALA A 52 -4.37 3.04 12.25
CA ALA A 52 -5.05 3.73 11.16
C ALA A 52 -4.66 5.21 11.09
N GLU A 53 -4.41 5.84 12.24
CA GLU A 53 -3.97 7.23 12.36
C GLU A 53 -2.53 7.49 11.90
N ASP A 54 -1.73 6.45 11.66
CA ASP A 54 -0.36 6.59 11.15
C ASP A 54 -0.33 6.78 9.61
N ALA A 55 -1.48 6.75 8.95
CA ALA A 55 -1.60 7.01 7.52
C ALA A 55 -1.19 8.46 7.19
N PRO A 56 -0.41 8.69 6.12
CA PRO A 56 -0.10 10.05 5.68
C PRO A 56 -1.36 10.77 5.20
N GLU A 57 -1.29 12.10 5.16
CA GLU A 57 -2.38 12.93 4.62
C GLU A 57 -2.80 12.46 3.21
N GLY A 58 -4.10 12.39 2.95
CA GLY A 58 -4.66 11.87 1.70
C GLY A 58 -4.71 10.34 1.58
N ALA A 59 -4.37 9.60 2.65
CA ALA A 59 -4.42 8.15 2.70
C ALA A 59 -5.22 7.63 3.91
N ARG A 60 -5.72 6.39 3.79
CA ARG A 60 -6.30 5.62 4.90
C ARG A 60 -5.79 4.20 4.87
N TYR A 61 -5.18 3.75 5.97
CA TYR A 61 -4.69 2.37 6.07
C TYR A 61 -5.83 1.36 6.28
N GLN A 62 -5.79 0.28 5.50
CA GLN A 62 -6.59 -0.92 5.72
C GLN A 62 -5.67 -2.01 6.26
N LEU A 63 -5.60 -2.11 7.58
CA LEU A 63 -4.63 -2.94 8.28
C LEU A 63 -5.07 -4.42 8.33
N ARG A 64 -4.26 -5.31 7.78
CA ARG A 64 -4.41 -6.79 7.87
C ARG A 64 -3.13 -7.40 8.44
N LEU A 65 -2.92 -7.19 9.75
CA LEU A 65 -1.64 -7.39 10.43
C LEU A 65 -1.70 -8.51 11.48
N ARG A 66 -0.61 -9.27 11.63
CA ARG A 66 -0.42 -10.26 12.70
C ARG A 66 0.95 -10.09 13.35
N ALA A 67 1.04 -10.15 14.68
CA ALA A 67 2.31 -9.91 15.37
C ALA A 67 3.38 -10.97 15.04
N HIS A 68 3.00 -12.26 15.04
CA HIS A 68 3.91 -13.39 14.81
C HIS A 68 3.27 -14.40 13.89
N GLU A 69 3.67 -14.39 12.62
CA GLU A 69 3.14 -15.31 11.64
C GLU A 69 4.23 -15.81 10.70
N GLU A 70 4.10 -17.08 10.32
CA GLU A 70 4.96 -17.71 9.35
C GLU A 70 4.81 -17.10 7.95
N VAL A 71 5.88 -17.18 7.16
CA VAL A 71 5.95 -16.62 5.80
C VAL A 71 4.77 -17.09 4.93
N ALA A 72 4.40 -18.37 4.99
CA ALA A 72 3.32 -18.93 4.18
C ALA A 72 1.96 -18.30 4.50
N GLY A 73 1.65 -18.11 5.79
CA GLY A 73 0.40 -17.48 6.22
C GLY A 73 0.33 -16.01 5.83
N THR A 74 1.42 -15.27 6.03
CA THR A 74 1.50 -13.87 5.62
C THR A 74 1.41 -13.71 4.11
N ARG A 75 2.07 -14.60 3.35
CA ARG A 75 2.02 -14.60 1.88
C ARG A 75 0.60 -14.76 1.36
N ALA A 76 -0.16 -15.74 1.86
CA ALA A 76 -1.54 -15.97 1.42
C ALA A 76 -2.43 -14.73 1.60
N ARG A 77 -2.27 -13.99 2.71
CA ARG A 77 -2.99 -12.73 2.91
C ARG A 77 -2.57 -11.63 1.94
N ILE A 78 -1.28 -11.54 1.62
CA ILE A 78 -0.79 -10.53 0.67
C ILE A 78 -1.35 -10.88 -0.71
N GLU A 79 -1.33 -12.14 -1.12
CA GLU A 79 -1.94 -12.60 -2.38
C GLU A 79 -3.44 -12.25 -2.44
N GLU A 80 -4.20 -12.46 -1.36
CA GLU A 80 -5.59 -12.03 -1.28
C GLU A 80 -5.74 -10.51 -1.52
N ALA A 81 -4.92 -9.69 -0.86
CA ALA A 81 -4.95 -8.25 -1.04
C ALA A 81 -4.54 -7.79 -2.45
N VAL A 82 -3.68 -8.54 -3.15
CA VAL A 82 -3.36 -8.26 -4.57
C VAL A 82 -4.59 -8.43 -5.46
N THR A 83 -5.46 -9.40 -5.17
CA THR A 83 -6.66 -9.64 -5.98
C THR A 83 -7.70 -8.52 -5.91
N GLU A 84 -7.54 -7.60 -4.96
CA GLU A 84 -8.35 -6.37 -4.83
C GLU A 84 -7.84 -5.22 -5.72
N TRP A 85 -6.79 -5.45 -6.50
CA TRP A 85 -6.19 -4.48 -7.44
C TRP A 85 -5.83 -3.13 -6.81
N PRO A 86 -4.97 -3.12 -5.77
CA PRO A 86 -4.62 -1.88 -5.08
C PRO A 86 -3.68 -1.00 -5.93
N ASP A 87 -3.95 0.31 -5.95
CA ASP A 87 -3.01 1.30 -6.53
C ASP A 87 -1.64 1.23 -5.85
N VAL A 88 -1.64 1.08 -4.51
CA VAL A 88 -0.46 0.95 -3.66
C VAL A 88 -0.72 -0.15 -2.63
N LEU A 89 0.17 -1.13 -2.52
CA LEU A 89 0.12 -2.20 -1.52
C LEU A 89 1.35 -2.17 -0.63
N VAL A 90 1.16 -2.02 0.69
CA VAL A 90 2.25 -2.10 1.67
C VAL A 90 2.30 -3.52 2.22
N PHE A 91 3.47 -4.16 2.17
CA PHE A 91 3.63 -5.48 2.77
C PHE A 91 5.03 -5.78 3.32
N GLY A 92 5.09 -6.69 4.29
CA GLY A 92 6.33 -7.13 4.93
C GLY A 92 6.14 -8.41 5.76
N PHE A 93 7.22 -9.15 5.94
CA PHE A 93 7.25 -10.40 6.72
C PHE A 93 7.85 -10.19 8.12
N ASP A 94 7.48 -11.06 9.05
CA ASP A 94 8.12 -11.10 10.37
C ASP A 94 9.53 -11.67 10.26
N GLY A 95 10.50 -10.96 10.82
CA GLY A 95 11.88 -11.43 10.89
C GLY A 95 12.04 -12.65 11.80
N SER A 96 11.12 -12.90 12.74
CA SER A 96 11.16 -14.08 13.62
C SER A 96 11.01 -15.40 12.87
N ALA A 97 10.50 -15.37 11.63
CA ALA A 97 10.37 -16.56 10.78
C ALA A 97 11.70 -17.02 10.14
N LEU A 98 12.81 -16.27 10.33
CA LEU A 98 14.12 -16.60 9.79
C LEU A 98 14.92 -17.47 10.78
N GLY A 99 14.73 -18.80 10.71
CA GLY A 99 15.44 -19.77 11.56
C GLY A 99 16.59 -20.50 10.86
N SER A 100 16.62 -20.48 9.52
CA SER A 100 17.55 -21.24 8.69
C SER A 100 17.81 -20.55 7.34
N GLU A 101 18.83 -21.00 6.60
CA GLU A 101 19.07 -20.53 5.23
C GLU A 101 17.89 -20.83 4.28
N ALA A 102 17.18 -21.94 4.51
CA ALA A 102 15.99 -22.29 3.73
C ALA A 102 14.86 -21.27 3.97
N ASP A 103 14.72 -20.76 5.19
CA ASP A 103 13.73 -19.72 5.51
C ASP A 103 14.10 -18.38 4.86
N GLU A 104 15.39 -18.05 4.80
CA GLU A 104 15.87 -16.88 4.06
C GLU A 104 15.52 -16.99 2.57
N GLU A 105 15.80 -18.12 1.94
CA GLU A 105 15.48 -18.35 0.53
C GLU A 105 13.97 -18.28 0.27
N ALA A 106 13.17 -18.93 1.12
CA ALA A 106 11.71 -18.90 1.02
C ALA A 106 11.16 -17.48 1.17
N MET A 107 11.68 -16.69 2.11
CA MET A 107 11.27 -15.29 2.31
C MET A 107 11.66 -14.41 1.12
N ARG A 108 12.89 -14.56 0.58
CA ARG A 108 13.34 -13.82 -0.61
C ARG A 108 12.47 -14.16 -1.83
N ALA A 109 12.19 -15.45 -2.04
CA ALA A 109 11.30 -15.90 -3.11
C ALA A 109 9.88 -15.31 -2.95
N ALA A 110 9.35 -15.28 -1.72
CA ALA A 110 8.05 -14.70 -1.44
C ALA A 110 8.00 -13.20 -1.72
N TYR A 111 8.98 -12.42 -1.25
CA TYR A 111 9.08 -10.98 -1.56
C TYR A 111 9.13 -10.73 -3.06
N GLY A 112 9.96 -11.47 -3.80
CA GLY A 112 10.09 -11.32 -5.24
C GLY A 112 8.80 -11.63 -6.00
N ALA A 113 8.16 -12.76 -5.67
CA ALA A 113 6.92 -13.17 -6.31
C ALA A 113 5.77 -12.19 -6.04
N LEU A 114 5.60 -11.74 -4.79
CA LEU A 114 4.55 -10.80 -4.41
C LEU A 114 4.74 -9.42 -5.04
N ALA A 115 5.98 -8.91 -5.08
CA ALA A 115 6.27 -7.65 -5.75
C ALA A 115 5.90 -7.70 -7.23
N ALA A 116 6.28 -8.79 -7.92
CA ALA A 116 5.92 -8.99 -9.32
C ALA A 116 4.39 -9.12 -9.52
N GLN A 117 3.66 -9.77 -8.60
CA GLN A 117 2.20 -9.86 -8.67
C GLN A 117 1.53 -8.49 -8.55
N VAL A 118 1.97 -7.64 -7.61
CA VAL A 118 1.46 -6.26 -7.48
C VAL A 118 1.74 -5.44 -8.74
N GLU A 119 2.96 -5.52 -9.27
CA GLU A 119 3.35 -4.81 -10.49
C GLU A 119 2.55 -5.28 -11.71
N ASN A 120 2.30 -6.59 -11.84
CA ASN A 120 1.45 -7.16 -12.89
C ASN A 120 -0.02 -6.72 -12.76
N ALA A 121 -0.47 -6.42 -11.54
CA ALA A 121 -1.77 -5.81 -11.27
C ALA A 121 -1.79 -4.29 -11.53
N ALA A 122 -0.72 -3.73 -12.12
CA ALA A 122 -0.52 -2.29 -12.34
C ALA A 122 -0.50 -1.45 -11.05
N GLY A 123 -0.30 -2.08 -9.90
CA GLY A 123 -0.10 -1.42 -8.61
C GLY A 123 1.36 -1.14 -8.31
N VAL A 124 1.60 -0.33 -7.27
CA VAL A 124 2.93 -0.06 -6.73
C VAL A 124 3.15 -0.83 -5.43
N PRO A 125 4.11 -1.78 -5.38
CA PRO A 125 4.47 -2.43 -4.13
C PRO A 125 5.35 -1.53 -3.27
N VAL A 126 4.95 -1.35 -2.01
CA VAL A 126 5.74 -0.75 -0.93
C VAL A 126 6.19 -1.88 0.00
N ILE A 127 7.42 -2.31 -0.19
CA ILE A 127 7.99 -3.50 0.45
C ILE A 127 8.73 -3.07 1.71
N VAL A 128 8.28 -3.58 2.84
CA VAL A 128 8.84 -3.25 4.15
C VAL A 128 9.76 -4.40 4.58
N GLY A 129 11.03 -4.10 4.81
CA GLY A 129 12.03 -5.11 5.18
C GLY A 129 11.73 -5.77 6.53
N PRO A 130 12.20 -7.02 6.75
CA PRO A 130 12.01 -7.69 8.02
C PRO A 130 12.80 -6.97 9.13
N THR A 131 12.25 -6.98 10.34
CA THR A 131 12.92 -6.44 11.54
C THR A 131 13.17 -7.54 12.55
N ALA A 132 14.30 -7.48 13.26
CA ALA A 132 14.52 -8.32 14.42
C ALA A 132 13.60 -7.86 15.57
N THR A 133 12.66 -8.72 16.00
CA THR A 133 11.88 -8.49 17.22
C THR A 133 12.67 -8.89 18.46
N THR A 134 12.40 -8.25 19.60
CA THR A 134 12.95 -8.68 20.90
C THR A 134 12.42 -10.08 21.25
N GLY A 135 13.23 -11.13 21.00
CA GLY A 135 12.92 -12.51 21.38
C GLY A 135 13.36 -13.62 20.41
N ALA A 136 13.62 -13.32 19.12
CA ALA A 136 14.19 -14.22 18.08
C ALA A 136 14.28 -13.44 16.74
N PRO A 137 15.12 -13.79 15.73
CA PRO A 137 16.21 -14.77 15.61
C PRO A 137 17.61 -14.07 15.48
N GLU A 138 18.64 -14.78 15.00
CA GLU A 138 20.00 -14.23 14.76
C GLU A 138 19.95 -12.99 13.86
N ARG A 139 20.30 -11.80 14.42
CA ARG A 139 20.45 -10.52 13.69
C ARG A 139 21.08 -10.67 12.28
N PRO A 140 22.13 -11.50 12.08
CA PRO A 140 22.71 -11.75 10.77
C PRO A 140 21.72 -12.16 9.66
N ALA A 141 20.73 -13.02 9.94
CA ALA A 141 19.80 -13.49 8.89
C ALA A 141 18.86 -12.37 8.42
N VAL A 142 18.31 -11.61 9.37
CA VAL A 142 17.49 -10.42 9.08
C VAL A 142 18.31 -9.39 8.29
N GLU A 143 19.56 -9.13 8.69
CA GLU A 143 20.46 -8.21 7.99
C GLU A 143 20.77 -8.67 6.56
N ARG A 144 20.99 -9.97 6.32
CA ARG A 144 21.20 -10.52 4.97
C ARG A 144 19.98 -10.35 4.08
N VAL A 145 18.78 -10.64 4.58
CA VAL A 145 17.53 -10.47 3.82
C VAL A 145 17.27 -8.98 3.57
N ALA A 146 17.49 -8.11 4.55
CA ALA A 146 17.37 -6.66 4.38
C ALA A 146 18.36 -6.09 3.36
N ALA A 147 19.63 -6.56 3.38
CA ALA A 147 20.62 -6.19 2.38
C ALA A 147 20.20 -6.66 0.98
N TRP A 148 19.78 -7.92 0.84
CA TRP A 148 19.26 -8.44 -0.44
C TRP A 148 18.05 -7.66 -0.96
N LEU A 149 17.14 -7.24 -0.08
CA LEU A 149 16.02 -6.38 -0.47
C LEU A 149 16.57 -5.11 -1.14
N ARG A 150 17.40 -4.34 -0.42
CA ARG A 150 17.96 -3.08 -0.91
C ARG A 150 18.75 -3.23 -2.22
N ASP A 151 19.69 -4.16 -2.25
CA ASP A 151 20.70 -4.24 -3.30
C ASP A 151 20.23 -5.09 -4.48
N GLY A 152 19.25 -5.97 -4.27
CA GLY A 152 18.74 -6.91 -5.27
C GLY A 152 17.30 -6.60 -5.68
N LEU A 153 16.36 -6.69 -4.75
CA LEU A 153 14.94 -6.58 -5.11
C LEU A 153 14.53 -5.15 -5.51
N CYS A 154 15.00 -4.14 -4.78
CA CYS A 154 14.55 -2.76 -4.99
C CYS A 154 15.03 -2.15 -6.30
N VAL A 155 16.16 -2.63 -6.83
CA VAL A 155 16.73 -2.14 -8.09
C VAL A 155 16.05 -2.74 -9.33
N GLN A 156 15.29 -3.82 -9.19
CA GLN A 156 14.64 -4.51 -10.33
C GLN A 156 13.34 -3.85 -10.80
N GLY A 157 12.61 -3.17 -9.91
CA GLY A 157 11.31 -2.59 -10.21
C GLY A 157 11.37 -1.07 -10.36
N ARG A 158 11.00 -0.53 -11.53
CA ARG A 158 11.01 0.93 -11.81
C ARG A 158 10.16 1.72 -10.81
N TYR A 159 8.99 1.19 -10.45
CA TYR A 159 8.02 1.87 -9.60
C TYR A 159 7.94 1.29 -8.18
N ARG A 160 8.75 0.27 -7.87
CA ARG A 160 8.79 -0.41 -6.57
C ARG A 160 9.41 0.46 -5.48
N VAL A 161 8.77 0.55 -4.33
CA VAL A 161 9.31 1.21 -3.14
C VAL A 161 9.77 0.16 -2.16
N CYS A 162 10.95 0.38 -1.58
CA CYS A 162 11.42 -0.43 -0.47
C CYS A 162 11.70 0.45 0.75
N VAL A 163 11.19 0.02 1.89
CA VAL A 163 11.38 0.65 3.18
C VAL A 163 12.36 -0.20 3.96
N ASP A 164 13.59 0.29 4.06
CA ASP A 164 14.60 -0.33 4.90
C ASP A 164 14.39 0.07 6.36
N LEU A 165 14.26 -0.93 7.23
CA LEU A 165 14.03 -0.76 8.66
C LEU A 165 15.24 -1.18 9.49
N ALA A 166 16.28 -1.75 8.87
CA ALA A 166 17.50 -2.14 9.56
C ALA A 166 18.14 -0.98 10.37
N PRO A 167 18.17 0.28 9.89
CA PRO A 167 18.75 1.40 10.64
C PRO A 167 17.92 1.83 11.86
N HIS A 168 16.63 1.49 11.88
CA HIS A 168 15.64 2.00 12.82
C HIS A 168 15.37 1.05 13.99
N GLY A 169 15.84 -0.20 13.90
CA GLY A 169 15.73 -1.20 14.97
C GLY A 169 14.28 -1.47 15.39
N ALA A 170 14.06 -1.58 16.71
CA ALA A 170 12.75 -1.83 17.29
C ALA A 170 11.98 -0.55 17.66
N ASP A 171 12.39 0.64 17.20
CA ASP A 171 11.70 1.89 17.50
C ASP A 171 10.36 1.98 16.73
N PRO A 172 9.20 1.91 17.42
CA PRO A 172 7.90 1.95 16.76
C PRO A 172 7.62 3.30 16.11
N ARG A 173 8.25 4.40 16.56
CA ARG A 173 8.05 5.72 15.96
C ARG A 173 8.79 5.81 14.63
N ALA A 174 10.08 5.47 14.61
CA ALA A 174 10.87 5.47 13.38
C ALA A 174 10.27 4.54 12.32
N LEU A 175 9.75 3.37 12.72
CA LEU A 175 9.01 2.48 11.84
C LEU A 175 7.81 3.18 11.18
N ARG A 176 6.96 3.83 11.97
CA ARG A 176 5.75 4.50 11.50
C ARG A 176 6.08 5.61 10.52
N GLU A 177 7.09 6.42 10.83
CA GLU A 177 7.58 7.49 9.95
C GLU A 177 8.13 6.93 8.63
N ALA A 178 8.89 5.84 8.68
CA ALA A 178 9.47 5.19 7.50
C ALA A 178 8.40 4.58 6.58
N VAL A 179 7.42 3.87 7.14
CA VAL A 179 6.30 3.31 6.37
C VAL A 179 5.47 4.43 5.74
N ALA A 180 5.11 5.47 6.50
CA ALA A 180 4.37 6.60 5.96
C ALA A 180 5.13 7.33 4.84
N ALA A 181 6.45 7.45 4.94
CA ALA A 181 7.30 7.97 3.87
C ALA A 181 7.28 7.05 2.63
N GLY A 182 7.37 5.73 2.84
CA GLY A 182 7.25 4.74 1.77
C GLY A 182 5.90 4.79 1.05
N VAL A 183 4.80 5.01 1.77
CA VAL A 183 3.47 5.18 1.15
C VAL A 183 3.40 6.45 0.31
N ARG A 184 3.96 7.57 0.78
CA ARG A 184 4.03 8.81 -0.02
C ARG A 184 4.84 8.63 -1.31
N ASP A 185 6.00 7.96 -1.24
CA ASP A 185 6.77 7.60 -2.44
C ASP A 185 5.97 6.65 -3.34
N GLY A 186 5.26 5.69 -2.75
CA GLY A 186 4.39 4.75 -3.48
C GLY A 186 3.34 5.45 -4.32
N PHE A 187 2.65 6.44 -3.76
CA PHE A 187 1.70 7.25 -4.53
C PHE A 187 2.37 8.08 -5.62
N ALA A 188 3.51 8.72 -5.34
CA ALA A 188 4.24 9.49 -6.36
C ALA A 188 4.66 8.59 -7.53
N ARG A 189 5.08 7.36 -7.27
CA ARG A 189 5.42 6.37 -8.29
C ARG A 189 4.21 5.83 -9.02
N HIS A 190 3.07 5.65 -8.34
CA HIS A 190 1.83 5.26 -8.99
C HIS A 190 1.36 6.36 -9.94
N ASP A 191 1.42 7.63 -9.55
CA ASP A 191 1.08 8.75 -10.43
C ASP A 191 2.02 8.80 -11.66
N ALA A 192 3.31 8.51 -11.46
CA ALA A 192 4.27 8.39 -12.57
C ALA A 192 4.02 7.16 -13.47
N LEU A 193 3.50 6.06 -12.93
CA LEU A 193 3.06 4.88 -13.69
C LEU A 193 1.81 5.21 -14.53
N GLN A 194 0.82 5.89 -13.95
CA GLN A 194 -0.37 6.33 -14.68
C GLN A 194 -0.01 7.32 -15.79
N ALA A 195 0.89 8.27 -15.51
CA ALA A 195 1.36 9.20 -16.53
C ALA A 195 2.08 8.50 -17.70
N SER A 196 2.87 7.45 -17.42
CA SER A 196 3.62 6.75 -18.48
C SER A 196 2.73 5.91 -19.40
N THR A 197 1.58 5.44 -18.91
CA THR A 197 0.62 4.67 -19.70
C THR A 197 -0.33 5.53 -20.55
N GLN A 198 -0.46 6.82 -20.24
CA GLN A 198 -1.32 7.76 -20.99
C GLN A 198 -0.68 8.32 -22.26
N VAL A 199 0.66 8.38 -22.35
CA VAL A 199 1.37 8.97 -23.52
C VAL A 199 1.37 8.03 -24.75
N GLY A 200 0.92 6.79 -24.60
CA GLY A 200 0.83 5.80 -25.69
C GLY A 200 -0.55 5.65 -26.36
N ARG A 201 -1.52 6.52 -26.05
CA ARG A 201 -2.88 6.51 -26.65
C ARG A 201 -3.12 7.71 -27.54
#